data_AF-A0A941KU73-F1
#
_entry.id   AF-A0A941KU73-F1
#
_cell.length_a   1.000
_cell.length_b   1.000
_cell.length_c   1.000
_cell.angle_alpha   90.00
_cell.angle_beta   90.00
_cell.angle_gamma   90.00
#
_symmetry.space_group_name_H-M   'P 1'
#
loop_
_entity.id
_entity.type
_entity.pdbx_description
1 polymer ?
#
loop_
_entity_poly.entity_id
_entity_poly.type
_entity_poly.pdbx_seq_one_letter_code
_entity_poly.pdbx_strand_id
1 'polypeptide(L)'
;MINHKILEGISEQIGQLFEQARHSSAESEVQQQVSALLQSAFRRMDLVTRDEFDAQSAVLARSRAKLEQLQSEIERLEQRVDKTVNKA
;
A
#
# COMPACT_ATOMS: atom_id res chain seq x y z
N MET A 1 3.29 -3.37 -0.19
CA MET A 1 3.57 -4.02 -1.50
C MET A 1 2.72 -5.27 -1.58
N ILE A 2 2.16 -5.59 -2.75
CA ILE A 2 1.35 -6.80 -2.92
C ILE A 2 2.22 -8.03 -2.61
N ASN A 3 1.74 -8.92 -1.75
CA ASN A 3 2.47 -10.10 -1.33
C ASN A 3 2.41 -11.16 -2.45
N HIS A 4 3.52 -11.36 -3.16
CA HIS A 4 3.64 -12.29 -4.28
C HIS A 4 3.22 -13.74 -3.92
N LYS A 5 3.44 -14.17 -2.68
CA LYS A 5 3.06 -15.50 -2.18
C LYS A 5 1.54 -15.71 -2.15
N ILE A 6 0.76 -14.65 -1.97
CA ILE A 6 -0.71 -14.72 -1.97
C ILE A 6 -1.21 -14.95 -3.40
N LEU A 7 -0.59 -14.29 -4.39
CA LEU A 7 -0.96 -14.44 -5.80
C LEU A 7 -0.64 -15.85 -6.33
N GLU A 8 0.53 -16.41 -5.97
CA GLU A 8 0.89 -17.78 -6.31
C GLU A 8 -0.09 -18.80 -5.72
N GLY A 9 -0.43 -18.66 -4.43
CA GLY A 9 -1.38 -19.57 -3.76
C GLY A 9 -2.79 -19.52 -4.34
N ILE A 10 -3.27 -18.33 -4.76
CA ILE A 10 -4.57 -18.20 -5.45
C ILE A 10 -4.51 -18.87 -6.82
N SER A 11 -3.44 -18.67 -7.58
CA SER A 11 -3.27 -19.27 -8.90
C SER A 11 -3.28 -20.79 -8.82
N GLU A 12 -2.63 -21.36 -7.80
CA GLU A 12 -2.61 -22.80 -7.56
C GLU A 12 -3.99 -23.34 -7.15
N GLN A 13 -4.69 -22.66 -6.23
CA GLN A 13 -6.05 -23.05 -5.81
C GLN A 13 -7.08 -22.92 -6.93
N ILE A 14 -7.04 -21.86 -7.74
CA ILE A 14 -7.93 -21.71 -8.90
C ILE A 14 -7.66 -22.81 -9.94
N GLY A 15 -6.39 -23.13 -10.21
CA GLY A 15 -6.02 -24.22 -11.12
C GLY A 15 -6.57 -25.58 -10.67
N GLN A 16 -6.51 -25.88 -9.37
CA GLN A 16 -7.08 -27.10 -8.80
C GLN A 16 -8.61 -27.14 -8.91
N LEU A 17 -9.30 -26.02 -8.63
CA LEU A 17 -10.76 -25.94 -8.78
C LEU A 17 -11.19 -26.07 -10.24
N PHE A 18 -10.42 -25.54 -11.18
CA PHE A 18 -10.71 -25.64 -12.61
C PHE A 18 -10.56 -27.06 -13.15
N GLU A 19 -9.57 -27.82 -12.68
CA GLU A 19 -9.47 -29.24 -13.02
C GLU A 19 -10.59 -30.08 -12.40
N GLN A 20 -11.02 -29.77 -11.17
CA GLN A 20 -12.18 -30.42 -10.55
C GLN A 20 -13.49 -30.12 -11.31
N ALA A 21 -13.65 -28.89 -11.82
CA ALA A 21 -14.76 -28.50 -12.68
C ALA A 21 -14.81 -29.28 -13.99
N ARG A 22 -13.64 -29.62 -14.55
CA ARG A 22 -13.57 -30.43 -15.78
C ARG A 22 -14.06 -31.86 -15.60
N HIS A 23 -14.10 -32.35 -14.37
CA HIS A 23 -14.54 -33.70 -14.01
C HIS A 23 -15.96 -33.75 -13.42
N SER A 24 -16.59 -32.60 -13.16
CA SER A 24 -17.93 -32.50 -12.55
C SER A 24 -18.78 -31.46 -13.28
N SER A 25 -20.01 -31.81 -13.67
CA SER A 25 -20.92 -30.92 -14.43
C SER A 25 -21.47 -29.73 -13.62
N ALA A 26 -20.75 -29.27 -12.60
CA ALA A 26 -21.17 -28.28 -11.59
C ALA A 26 -20.40 -26.96 -11.74
N GLU A 27 -20.42 -26.38 -12.95
CA GLU A 27 -19.75 -25.10 -13.26
C GLU A 27 -20.17 -23.96 -12.30
N SER A 28 -21.43 -23.94 -11.90
CA SER A 28 -21.97 -22.93 -10.98
C SER A 28 -21.37 -23.03 -9.57
N GLU A 29 -21.06 -24.22 -9.07
CA GLU A 29 -20.48 -24.40 -7.73
C GLU A 29 -19.02 -23.95 -7.74
N VAL A 30 -18.30 -24.25 -8.81
CA VAL A 30 -16.90 -23.82 -9.00
C VAL A 30 -16.80 -22.29 -9.07
N GLN A 31 -17.73 -21.64 -9.79
CA GLN A 31 -17.76 -20.18 -9.88
C GLN A 31 -17.96 -19.51 -8.51
N GLN A 32 -18.83 -20.08 -7.66
CA GLN A 32 -19.05 -19.61 -6.29
C GLN A 32 -17.79 -19.82 -5.43
N GLN A 33 -17.14 -20.98 -5.56
CA GLN A 33 -15.92 -21.31 -4.83
C GLN A 33 -14.75 -20.37 -5.19
N VAL A 34 -14.57 -20.08 -6.48
CA VAL A 34 -13.56 -19.12 -6.97
C VAL A 34 -13.86 -17.71 -6.45
N SER A 35 -15.13 -17.28 -6.48
CA SER A 35 -15.52 -15.97 -5.96
C SER A 35 -15.24 -15.83 -4.46
N ALA A 36 -15.51 -16.87 -3.67
CA ALA A 36 -15.22 -16.90 -2.24
C ALA A 36 -13.70 -16.87 -1.95
N LEU A 37 -12.90 -17.60 -2.72
CA LEU A 37 -11.44 -17.56 -2.61
C LEU A 37 -10.88 -16.17 -2.90
N LEU A 38 -11.33 -15.52 -3.98
CA LEU A 38 -10.90 -14.16 -4.32
C LEU A 38 -11.30 -13.16 -3.23
N GLN A 39 -12.53 -13.24 -2.70
CA GLN A 39 -12.95 -12.38 -1.59
C GLN A 39 -12.11 -12.59 -0.32
N SER A 40 -11.79 -13.84 0.02
CA SER A 40 -10.91 -14.18 1.14
C SER A 40 -9.49 -13.66 0.93
N ALA A 41 -8.97 -13.79 -0.29
CA ALA A 41 -7.66 -13.27 -0.67
C ALA A 41 -7.61 -11.73 -0.58
N PHE A 42 -8.62 -11.03 -1.09
CA PHE A 42 -8.69 -9.57 -0.99
C PHE A 42 -8.78 -9.08 0.46
N ARG A 43 -9.45 -9.83 1.35
CA ARG A 43 -9.46 -9.54 2.80
C ARG A 43 -8.13 -9.80 3.49
N ARG A 44 -7.36 -10.77 3.01
CA ARG A 44 -6.03 -11.13 3.54
C ARG A 44 -4.92 -10.23 3.05
N MET A 45 -5.12 -9.56 1.92
CA MET A 45 -4.27 -8.43 1.55
C MET A 45 -4.71 -7.27 2.42
N ASP A 46 -3.78 -6.68 3.20
CA ASP A 46 -4.02 -5.46 3.98
C ASP A 46 -4.28 -4.27 3.03
N LEU A 47 -5.38 -4.33 2.29
CA LEU A 47 -5.77 -3.36 1.28
C LEU A 47 -6.32 -2.15 2.01
N VAL A 48 -5.63 -1.03 1.84
CA VAL A 48 -6.18 0.28 2.17
C VAL A 48 -7.08 0.74 1.03
N THR A 49 -8.17 1.39 1.38
CA THR A 49 -9.03 2.03 0.38
C THR A 49 -8.26 3.13 -0.36
N ARG A 50 -8.74 3.48 -1.55
CA ARG A 50 -8.16 4.58 -2.33
C ARG A 50 -8.17 5.89 -1.52
N ASP A 51 -9.26 6.15 -0.81
CA ASP A 51 -9.45 7.36 -0.01
C ASP A 51 -8.46 7.42 1.16
N GLU A 52 -8.23 6.29 1.85
CA GLU A 52 -7.22 6.20 2.92
C GLU A 52 -5.81 6.44 2.38
N PHE A 53 -5.48 5.86 1.22
CA PHE A 53 -4.19 6.09 0.57
C PHE A 53 -4.00 7.57 0.21
N ASP A 54 -5.01 8.20 -0.37
CA ASP A 54 -4.95 9.61 -0.77
C ASP A 54 -4.87 10.52 0.46
N ALA A 55 -5.59 10.19 1.55
CA ALA A 55 -5.48 10.90 2.83
C ALA A 55 -4.07 10.84 3.42
N GLN A 56 -3.44 9.66 3.45
CA GLN A 56 -2.07 9.50 3.95
C GLN A 56 -1.05 10.21 3.05
N SER A 57 -1.25 10.16 1.73
CA SER A 57 -0.42 10.89 0.76
C SER A 57 -0.48 12.40 0.99
N ALA A 58 -1.67 12.94 1.28
CA ALA A 58 -1.86 14.34 1.60
C ALA A 58 -1.19 14.74 2.93
N VAL A 59 -1.26 13.88 3.96
CA VAL A 59 -0.53 14.09 5.22
C VAL A 59 0.97 14.15 4.97
N LEU A 60 1.51 13.19 4.21
CA LEU A 60 2.94 13.14 3.88
C LEU A 60 3.40 14.39 3.12
N ALA A 61 2.60 14.87 2.16
CA ALA A 61 2.89 16.10 1.42
C ALA A 61 2.99 17.32 2.35
N ARG A 62 2.06 17.47 3.30
CA ARG A 62 2.10 18.55 4.29
C ARG A 62 3.31 18.44 5.22
N SER A 63 3.65 17.23 5.65
CA SER A 63 4.81 17.00 6.50
C SER A 63 6.11 17.36 5.78
N ARG A 64 6.25 17.03 4.49
CA ARG A 64 7.41 17.43 3.68
C ARG A 64 7.52 18.95 3.55
N ALA A 65 6.43 19.62 3.20
CA ALA A 65 6.42 21.08 3.12
C ALA A 65 6.80 21.74 4.45
N LYS A 66 6.33 21.17 5.58
CA LYS A 66 6.69 21.69 6.90
C LYS A 66 8.17 21.45 7.25
N LEU A 67 8.72 20.29 6.86
CA LEU A 67 10.15 20.00 7.04
C LEU A 67 11.02 20.97 6.24
N GLU A 68 10.70 21.21 4.98
CA GLU A 68 11.42 22.16 4.12
C GLU A 68 11.40 23.58 4.72
N GLN A 69 10.25 24.03 5.22
CA GLN A 69 10.15 25.33 5.91
C GLN A 69 11.05 25.38 7.14
N LEU A 70 11.01 24.35 7.99
CA LEU A 70 11.81 24.31 9.22
C LEU A 70 13.31 24.25 8.91
N GLN A 71 13.72 23.51 7.88
CA GLN A 71 15.11 23.49 7.41
C GLN A 71 15.57 24.89 7.00
N SER A 72 14.77 25.62 6.22
CA SER A 72 15.09 27.00 5.83
C SER A 72 15.17 27.95 7.03
N GLU A 73 14.28 27.80 8.00
CA GLU A 73 14.31 28.60 9.23
C GLU A 73 15.58 28.33 10.05
N ILE A 74 16.00 27.06 10.15
CA ILE A 74 17.24 26.66 10.83
C ILE A 74 18.45 27.26 10.12
N GLU A 75 18.57 27.09 8.80
CA GLU A 75 19.70 27.67 8.02
C GLU A 75 19.80 29.18 8.21
N ARG A 76 18.66 29.89 8.21
CA ARG A 76 18.62 31.32 8.46
C ARG A 76 19.11 31.67 9.88
N LEU A 77 18.76 30.86 10.87
CA LEU A 77 19.20 31.07 12.25
C LEU A 77 20.70 30.78 12.40
N GLU A 78 21.20 29.69 11.81
CA GLU A 78 22.62 29.34 11.79
C GLU A 78 23.45 30.47 11.17
N GLN A 79 23.03 31.01 10.02
CA GLN A 79 23.70 32.15 9.40
C GLN A 79 23.72 33.41 10.28
N ARG A 80 22.68 33.63 11.10
CA ARG A 80 22.64 34.77 12.03
C ARG A 80 23.60 34.57 13.20
N VAL A 81 23.70 33.34 13.72
CA VAL A 81 24.65 32.99 14.79
C VAL A 81 26.07 33.16 14.29
N ASP A 82 26.42 32.60 13.13
CA ASP A 82 27.75 32.74 12.53
C ASP A 82 28.15 34.19 12.33
N LYS A 83 27.23 35.03 11.83
CA LYS A 83 27.47 36.47 11.68
C LYS A 83 27.68 37.20 13.00
N THR A 84 27.09 36.71 14.09
CA THR A 84 27.22 37.31 15.42
C THR A 84 28.56 36.90 16.05
N VAL A 85 28.95 35.63 15.90
CA VAL A 85 30.22 35.09 16.42
C VAL A 85 31.42 35.69 15.67
N ASN A 86 31.38 35.81 14.33
CA ASN A 86 32.48 36.40 13.56
C ASN A 86 32.57 37.93 13.62
N LYS A 87 31.62 38.60 14.29
CA LYS A 87 31.65 40.06 14.50
C LYS A 87 32.21 40.46 15.88
N ALA A 88 32.33 39.52 16.81
CA ALA A 88 32.92 39.71 18.14
C ALA A 88 34.42 39.36 18.09
#